data_AF-A0A495DL19-F1
#
_entry.id   AF-A0A495DL19-F1
#
_cell.length_a   1.000
_cell.length_b   1.000
_cell.length_c   1.000
_cell.angle_alpha   90.00
_cell.angle_beta   90.00
_cell.angle_gamma   90.00
#
_symmetry.space_group_name_H-M   'P 1'
#
loop_
_entity.id
_entity.type
_entity.pdbx_description
1 polymer ?
#
loop_
_entity_poly.entity_id
_entity_poly.type
_entity_poly.pdbx_seq_one_letter_code
_entity_poly.pdbx_strand_id
1 'polypeptide(L)'
;MSIGSRLKDERGRLGMSQEAFARAAGVSKRTLIEWEKGATFPSAAALQSLGEVGADVLFVVTGSRQGASTGIAESEALAAVVTAEAELEASRELVPELAATIVSVSRDDNIDDKLRARADLVIRFAFRGTEAAKEAEARQRERNQRHQGELAWANMIVSNACEAIQWAPPQQVLSHLVNLVRIYKIDPEYIAVLLADLASTSKMPDRD
;
A
#
# COMPACT_ATOMS: atom_id res chain seq x y z
N MET A 1 -1.62 -8.66 -0.98
CA MET A 1 -1.57 -9.87 -0.14
C MET A 1 -2.56 -9.71 1.02
N SER A 2 -3.43 -10.69 1.31
CA SER A 2 -4.40 -10.61 2.42
C SER A 2 -3.83 -11.16 3.72
N ILE A 3 -4.48 -10.90 4.86
CA ILE A 3 -4.09 -11.48 6.17
C ILE A 3 -4.07 -13.01 6.09
N GLY A 4 -5.07 -13.61 5.45
CA GLY A 4 -5.17 -15.06 5.25
C GLY A 4 -4.00 -15.65 4.48
N SER A 5 -3.58 -15.00 3.37
CA SER A 5 -2.41 -15.45 2.62
C SER A 5 -1.12 -15.31 3.44
N ARG A 6 -0.96 -14.24 4.23
CA ARG A 6 0.23 -14.07 5.10
C ARG A 6 0.29 -15.09 6.22
N LEU A 7 -0.86 -15.44 6.79
CA LEU A 7 -0.97 -16.49 7.79
C LEU A 7 -0.56 -17.86 7.23
N LYS A 8 -0.99 -18.16 6.00
CA LYS A 8 -0.59 -19.37 5.27
C LYS A 8 0.91 -19.39 4.99
N ASP A 9 1.47 -18.25 4.61
CA ASP A 9 2.91 -18.09 4.37
C ASP A 9 3.72 -18.31 5.66
N GLU A 10 3.27 -17.76 6.80
CA GLU A 10 3.91 -18.01 8.10
C GLU A 10 3.85 -19.46 8.52
N ARG A 11 2.69 -20.12 8.35
CA ARG A 11 2.59 -21.55 8.61
C ARG A 11 3.56 -22.34 7.74
N GLY A 12 3.66 -21.99 6.46
CA GLY A 12 4.61 -22.59 5.52
C GLY A 12 6.06 -22.39 5.95
N ARG A 13 6.43 -21.17 6.37
CA ARG A 13 7.76 -20.82 6.87
C ARG A 13 8.15 -21.64 8.10
N LEU A 14 7.20 -21.90 9.00
CA LEU A 14 7.41 -22.72 10.20
C LEU A 14 7.38 -24.23 9.93
N GLY A 15 7.13 -24.66 8.69
CA GLY A 15 7.04 -26.08 8.33
C GLY A 15 5.88 -26.81 9.01
N MET A 16 4.85 -26.09 9.48
CA MET A 16 3.76 -26.67 10.25
C MET A 16 2.61 -27.14 9.36
N SER A 17 2.02 -28.29 9.72
CA SER A 17 0.75 -28.72 9.11
C SER A 17 -0.40 -27.82 9.56
N GLN A 18 -1.49 -27.74 8.78
CA GLN A 18 -2.68 -26.98 9.16
C GLN A 18 -3.27 -27.44 10.51
N GLU A 19 -3.20 -28.74 10.82
CA GLU A 19 -3.66 -29.25 12.10
C GLU A 19 -2.77 -28.83 13.26
N ALA A 20 -1.44 -28.85 13.09
CA ALA A 20 -0.51 -28.41 14.14
C ALA A 20 -0.64 -26.91 14.40
N PHE A 21 -0.76 -26.11 13.34
CA PHE A 21 -0.88 -24.66 13.42
C PHE A 21 -2.23 -24.22 14.01
N ALA A 22 -3.32 -24.90 13.65
CA ALA A 22 -4.64 -24.64 14.24
C ALA A 22 -4.67 -24.95 15.74
N ARG A 23 -4.04 -26.07 16.15
CA ARG A 23 -3.88 -26.40 17.58
C ARG A 23 -3.07 -25.35 18.33
N ALA A 24 -1.98 -24.85 17.75
CA ALA A 24 -1.18 -23.78 18.34
C ALA A 24 -1.99 -22.48 18.53
N ALA A 25 -2.89 -22.17 17.58
CA ALA A 25 -3.80 -21.04 17.68
C ALA A 25 -5.04 -21.28 18.59
N GLY A 26 -5.19 -22.48 19.18
CA GLY A 26 -6.34 -22.83 20.02
C GLY A 26 -7.67 -22.97 19.26
N VAL A 27 -7.64 -23.25 17.95
CA VAL A 27 -8.83 -23.34 17.10
C VAL A 27 -8.92 -24.64 16.31
N SER A 28 -10.07 -24.88 15.66
CA SER A 28 -10.25 -26.03 14.78
C SER A 28 -9.48 -25.87 13.46
N LYS A 29 -9.09 -26.98 12.83
CA LYS A 29 -8.50 -27.00 11.47
C LYS A 29 -9.38 -26.25 10.46
N ARG A 30 -10.70 -26.41 10.57
CA ARG A 30 -11.67 -25.73 9.69
C ARG A 30 -11.56 -24.21 9.82
N THR A 31 -11.49 -23.71 11.05
CA THR A 31 -11.35 -22.27 11.34
C THR A 31 -10.07 -21.71 10.71
N LEU A 32 -8.95 -22.42 10.85
CA LEU A 32 -7.70 -22.01 10.18
C LEU A 32 -7.85 -21.96 8.66
N ILE A 33 -8.53 -22.94 8.04
CA ILE A 33 -8.76 -22.95 6.59
C ILE A 33 -9.61 -21.74 6.15
N GLU A 34 -10.61 -21.36 6.94
CA GLU A 34 -11.43 -20.16 6.69
C GLU A 34 -10.58 -18.87 6.79
N TRP A 35 -9.66 -18.80 7.77
CA TRP A 35 -8.68 -17.71 7.85
C TRP A 35 -7.77 -17.66 6.63
N GLU A 36 -7.15 -18.79 6.25
CA GLU A 36 -6.23 -18.85 5.11
C GLU A 36 -6.92 -18.50 3.77
N LYS A 37 -8.23 -18.77 3.65
CA LYS A 37 -9.06 -18.37 2.50
C LYS A 37 -9.55 -16.92 2.58
N GLY A 38 -9.34 -16.22 3.70
CA GLY A 38 -9.80 -14.86 3.94
C GLY A 38 -11.31 -14.74 4.17
N ALA A 39 -11.98 -15.84 4.54
CA ALA A 39 -13.41 -15.83 4.85
C ALA A 39 -13.71 -15.25 6.24
N THR A 40 -12.80 -15.46 7.19
CA THR A 40 -12.85 -14.91 8.55
C THR A 40 -11.44 -14.50 8.99
N PHE A 41 -11.30 -13.85 10.14
CA PHE A 41 -10.01 -13.33 10.62
C PHE A 41 -9.60 -13.95 11.97
N PRO A 42 -8.29 -14.13 12.22
CA PRO A 42 -7.80 -14.58 13.52
C PRO A 42 -8.07 -13.51 14.59
N SER A 43 -8.41 -13.97 15.81
CA SER A 43 -8.53 -13.07 16.97
C SER A 43 -7.16 -12.66 17.49
N ALA A 44 -7.10 -11.57 18.26
CA ALA A 44 -5.84 -11.15 18.90
C ALA A 44 -5.26 -12.25 19.82
N ALA A 45 -6.11 -13.00 20.52
CA ALA A 45 -5.68 -14.14 21.34
C ALA A 45 -5.06 -15.26 20.50
N ALA A 46 -5.67 -15.60 19.35
CA ALA A 46 -5.10 -16.57 18.44
C ALA A 46 -3.75 -16.12 17.86
N LEU A 47 -3.62 -14.83 17.51
CA LEU A 47 -2.36 -14.25 17.04
C LEU A 47 -1.28 -14.28 18.13
N GLN A 48 -1.63 -13.99 19.39
CA GLN A 48 -0.71 -14.12 20.52
C GLN A 48 -0.17 -15.55 20.63
N SER A 49 -1.05 -16.57 20.67
CA SER A 49 -0.62 -17.97 20.76
C SER A 49 0.20 -18.42 19.55
N LEU A 50 -0.09 -17.89 18.36
CA LEU A 50 0.73 -18.13 17.17
C LEU A 50 2.12 -17.46 17.28
N GLY A 51 2.20 -16.28 17.89
CA GLY A 51 3.47 -15.62 18.19
C GLY A 51 4.36 -16.45 19.12
N GLU A 52 3.77 -17.13 20.11
CA GLU A 52 4.49 -18.01 21.04
C GLU A 52 5.15 -19.22 20.34
N VAL A 53 4.59 -19.68 19.23
CA VAL A 53 5.20 -20.74 18.39
C VAL A 53 6.09 -20.19 17.27
N GLY A 54 6.41 -18.89 17.32
CA GLY A 54 7.37 -18.24 16.43
C GLY A 54 6.78 -17.69 15.13
N ALA A 55 5.46 -17.56 15.01
CA ALA A 55 4.85 -16.86 13.88
C ALA A 55 5.12 -15.35 13.97
N ASP A 56 5.47 -14.72 12.85
CA ASP A 56 5.67 -13.27 12.79
C ASP A 56 4.30 -12.57 12.75
N VAL A 57 3.76 -12.25 13.93
CA VAL A 57 2.46 -11.60 14.10
C VAL A 57 2.44 -10.23 13.42
N LEU A 58 3.56 -9.49 13.43
CA LEU A 58 3.61 -8.19 12.78
C LEU A 58 3.45 -8.36 11.27
N PHE A 59 4.14 -9.32 10.66
CA PHE A 59 3.97 -9.64 9.23
C PHE A 59 2.54 -10.05 8.92
N VAL A 60 1.93 -10.92 9.73
CA VAL A 60 0.54 -11.35 9.50
C VAL A 60 -0.42 -10.16 9.46
N VAL A 61 -0.30 -9.25 10.42
CA VAL A 61 -1.20 -8.07 10.54
C VAL A 61 -0.86 -7.00 9.51
N THR A 62 0.41 -6.58 9.43
CA THR A 62 0.84 -5.40 8.68
C THR A 62 1.31 -5.70 7.26
N GLY A 63 1.77 -6.92 7.00
CA GLY A 63 2.47 -7.27 5.78
C GLY A 63 3.98 -7.03 5.81
N SER A 64 4.50 -6.44 6.89
CA SER A 64 5.93 -6.16 7.07
C SER A 64 6.57 -7.12 8.06
N ARG A 65 7.64 -7.83 7.66
CA ARG A 65 8.36 -8.76 8.54
C ARG A 65 9.28 -8.02 9.51
N GLN A 66 9.18 -8.32 10.81
CA GLN A 66 10.21 -7.90 11.77
C GLN A 66 11.41 -8.85 11.64
N GLY A 67 12.57 -8.31 11.28
CA GLY A 67 13.81 -9.09 11.22
C GLY A 67 14.17 -9.71 9.87
N ALA A 68 13.50 -9.33 8.78
CA ALA A 68 14.06 -9.52 7.44
C ALA A 68 15.11 -8.43 7.13
N SER A 69 16.17 -8.35 7.94
CA SER A 69 17.39 -7.58 7.61
C SER A 69 18.24 -8.30 6.57
N THR A 70 17.60 -8.89 5.57
CA THR A 70 18.20 -9.20 4.27
C THR A 70 17.87 -8.11 3.24
N GLY A 71 17.07 -7.11 3.63
CA GLY A 71 16.82 -5.88 2.89
C GLY A 71 17.62 -4.70 3.46
N ILE A 72 17.83 -3.69 2.63
CA ILE A 72 18.50 -2.45 3.00
C ILE A 72 17.64 -1.73 4.04
N ALA A 73 18.24 -1.23 5.13
CA ALA A 73 17.48 -0.47 6.12
C ALA A 73 16.87 0.78 5.47
N GLU A 74 15.66 1.19 5.82
CA GLU A 74 14.99 2.31 5.12
C GLU A 74 15.79 3.62 5.16
N SER A 75 16.50 3.88 6.27
CA SER A 75 17.42 5.01 6.39
C SER A 75 18.63 4.91 5.45
N GLU A 76 19.15 3.71 5.24
CA GLU A 76 20.26 3.42 4.31
C GLU A 76 19.77 3.49 2.86
N ALA A 77 18.57 2.99 2.56
CA ALA A 77 17.92 3.11 1.27
C ALA A 77 17.70 4.58 0.90
N LEU A 78 17.24 5.38 1.86
CA LEU A 78 17.07 6.83 1.68
C LEU A 78 18.40 7.52 1.39
N ALA A 79 19.44 7.20 2.17
CA ALA A 79 20.78 7.74 1.95
C ALA A 79 21.30 7.39 0.55
N ALA A 80 21.21 6.11 0.15
CA ALA A 80 21.63 5.64 -1.16
C ALA A 80 20.90 6.36 -2.30
N VAL A 81 19.57 6.50 -2.22
CA VAL A 81 18.78 7.20 -3.24
C VAL A 81 19.18 8.67 -3.35
N VAL A 82 19.37 9.35 -2.21
CA VAL A 82 19.81 10.76 -2.19
C VAL A 82 21.20 10.91 -2.81
N THR A 83 22.14 10.03 -2.46
CA THR A 83 23.48 10.03 -3.04
C THR A 83 23.43 9.78 -4.55
N ALA A 84 22.62 8.82 -4.99
CA ALA A 84 22.51 8.50 -6.42
C ALA A 84 21.88 9.63 -7.23
N GLU A 85 20.88 10.34 -6.68
CA GLU A 85 20.31 11.54 -7.30
C GLU A 85 21.37 12.63 -7.46
N ALA A 86 22.18 12.88 -6.43
CA ALA A 86 23.26 13.86 -6.47
C ALA A 86 24.39 13.48 -7.45
N GLU A 87 24.79 12.21 -7.50
CA GLU A 87 25.77 11.71 -8.47
C GLU A 87 25.27 11.87 -9.90
N LEU A 88 24.01 11.49 -10.18
CA LEU A 88 23.42 11.67 -11.50
C LEU A 88 23.34 13.16 -11.91
N GLU A 89 23.10 14.05 -10.97
CA GLU A 89 23.11 15.49 -11.23
C GLU A 89 24.52 15.99 -11.55
N ALA A 90 25.53 15.52 -10.81
CA ALA A 90 26.91 15.99 -10.93
C ALA A 90 27.66 15.40 -12.14
N SER A 91 27.61 14.08 -12.34
CA SER A 91 28.43 13.35 -13.32
C SER A 91 27.61 12.66 -14.42
N ARG A 92 26.28 12.54 -14.25
CA ARG A 92 25.39 11.74 -15.10
C ARG A 92 25.72 10.24 -15.15
N GLU A 93 26.58 9.76 -14.26
CA GLU A 93 26.95 8.36 -14.13
C GLU A 93 26.84 7.94 -12.67
N LEU A 94 26.53 6.67 -12.43
CA LEU A 94 26.47 6.09 -11.08
C LEU A 94 27.63 5.13 -10.87
N VAL A 95 28.18 5.16 -9.65
CA VAL A 95 29.13 4.14 -9.23
C VAL A 95 28.45 2.75 -9.24
N PRO A 96 29.08 1.68 -9.77
CA PRO A 96 28.47 0.35 -9.91
C PRO A 96 27.87 -0.23 -8.63
N GLU A 97 28.51 0.00 -7.48
CA GLU A 97 28.03 -0.47 -6.17
C GLU A 97 26.75 0.26 -5.74
N LEU A 98 26.71 1.57 -5.93
CA LEU A 98 25.52 2.38 -5.66
C LEU A 98 24.39 2.01 -6.62
N ALA A 99 24.71 1.84 -7.89
CA ALA A 99 23.83 1.31 -8.93
C ALA A 99 23.13 0.00 -8.51
N ALA A 100 23.88 -0.99 -8.02
CA ALA A 100 23.33 -2.25 -7.54
C ALA A 100 22.39 -2.05 -6.33
N THR A 101 22.81 -1.17 -5.40
CA THR A 101 22.02 -0.80 -4.21
C THR A 101 20.67 -0.19 -4.59
N ILE A 102 20.65 0.74 -5.55
CA ILE A 102 19.42 1.37 -6.05
C ILE A 102 18.47 0.33 -6.67
N VAL A 103 19.01 -0.63 -7.43
CA VAL A 103 18.19 -1.72 -8.01
C VAL A 103 17.55 -2.56 -6.91
N SER A 104 18.28 -2.91 -5.85
CA SER A 104 17.69 -3.61 -4.70
C SER A 104 16.63 -2.77 -3.99
N VAL A 105 16.89 -1.47 -3.75
CA VAL A 105 15.90 -0.57 -3.14
C VAL A 105 14.60 -0.56 -3.94
N SER A 106 14.67 -0.43 -5.28
CA SER A 106 13.46 -0.34 -6.11
C SER A 106 12.61 -1.63 -6.09
N ARG A 107 13.25 -2.79 -5.83
CA ARG A 107 12.66 -4.13 -5.84
C ARG A 107 12.21 -4.61 -4.46
N ASP A 108 12.62 -3.95 -3.38
CA ASP A 108 12.32 -4.36 -2.01
C ASP A 108 10.94 -3.89 -1.56
N ASP A 109 9.95 -4.78 -1.55
CA ASP A 109 8.58 -4.48 -1.14
C ASP A 109 8.44 -3.99 0.31
N ASN A 110 9.47 -4.11 1.15
CA ASN A 110 9.48 -3.58 2.51
C ASN A 110 9.82 -2.09 2.58
N ILE A 111 10.32 -1.49 1.49
CA ILE A 111 10.63 -0.07 1.41
C ILE A 111 9.39 0.73 1.00
N ASP A 112 9.24 1.93 1.60
CA ASP A 112 8.17 2.87 1.26
C ASP A 112 8.04 3.08 -0.26
N ASP A 113 6.79 3.08 -0.74
CA ASP A 113 6.50 3.12 -2.18
C ASP A 113 7.01 4.42 -2.83
N LYS A 114 7.04 5.55 -2.09
CA LYS A 114 7.58 6.82 -2.62
C LYS A 114 9.09 6.73 -2.77
N LEU A 115 9.77 6.14 -1.79
CA LEU A 115 11.22 5.95 -1.86
C LEU A 115 11.60 4.98 -3.00
N ARG A 116 10.84 3.90 -3.19
CA ARG A 116 11.00 3.00 -4.34
C ARG A 116 10.75 3.68 -5.68
N ALA A 117 9.77 4.57 -5.76
CA ALA A 117 9.50 5.33 -6.98
C ALA A 117 10.66 6.27 -7.35
N ARG A 118 11.33 6.86 -6.35
CA ARG A 118 12.57 7.63 -6.55
C ARG A 118 13.71 6.75 -7.06
N ALA A 119 13.90 5.57 -6.48
CA ALA A 119 14.88 4.59 -6.97
C ALA A 119 14.61 4.17 -8.43
N ASP A 120 13.36 3.90 -8.81
CA ASP A 120 12.99 3.61 -10.21
C ASP A 120 13.26 4.80 -11.16
N LEU A 121 13.13 6.05 -10.68
CA LEU A 121 13.51 7.23 -11.45
C LEU A 121 15.02 7.23 -11.72
N VAL A 122 15.82 7.05 -10.68
CA VAL A 122 17.29 6.93 -10.78
C VAL A 122 17.67 5.83 -11.78
N ILE A 123 17.05 4.65 -11.71
CA ILE A 123 17.35 3.53 -12.62
C ILE A 123 17.06 3.91 -14.08
N ARG A 124 15.92 4.53 -14.36
CA ARG A 124 15.55 4.92 -15.73
C ARG A 124 16.49 5.97 -16.32
N PHE A 125 17.05 6.85 -15.48
CA PHE A 125 17.99 7.86 -15.93
C PHE A 125 19.41 7.28 -16.10
N ALA A 126 19.89 6.48 -15.15
CA ALA A 126 21.25 5.94 -15.14
C ALA A 126 21.49 4.78 -16.11
N PHE A 127 20.49 3.90 -16.30
CA PHE A 127 20.67 2.66 -17.06
C PHE A 127 19.82 2.61 -18.34
N ARG A 128 19.75 3.71 -19.08
CA ARG A 128 18.94 3.78 -20.31
C ARG A 128 19.26 2.63 -21.26
N GLY A 129 18.22 1.99 -21.77
CA GLY A 129 18.34 0.88 -22.73
C GLY A 129 18.62 -0.50 -22.11
N THR A 130 18.83 -0.59 -20.80
CA THR A 130 19.00 -1.88 -20.10
C THR A 130 17.66 -2.52 -19.74
N GLU A 131 17.67 -3.83 -19.45
CA GLU A 131 16.49 -4.52 -18.90
C GLU A 131 16.04 -3.95 -17.57
N ALA A 132 16.97 -3.54 -16.70
CA ALA A 132 16.64 -2.92 -15.42
C ALA A 132 15.81 -1.63 -15.58
N ALA A 133 16.14 -0.80 -16.59
CA ALA A 133 15.36 0.39 -16.91
C ALA A 133 13.97 0.07 -17.48
N LYS A 134 13.86 -0.97 -18.33
CA LYS A 134 12.54 -1.41 -18.84
C LYS A 134 11.64 -1.93 -17.72
N GLU A 135 12.19 -2.70 -16.78
CA GLU A 135 11.46 -3.19 -15.62
C GLU A 135 11.02 -2.03 -14.70
N ALA A 136 11.89 -1.03 -14.48
CA ALA A 136 11.55 0.17 -13.72
C ALA A 136 10.44 0.99 -14.40
N GLU A 137 10.44 1.09 -15.73
CA GLU A 137 9.34 1.68 -16.48
C GLU A 137 8.04 0.90 -16.31
N ALA A 138 8.08 -0.44 -16.36
CA ALA A 138 6.91 -1.27 -16.17
C ALA A 138 6.29 -1.06 -14.77
N ARG A 139 7.12 -1.04 -13.72
CA ARG A 139 6.68 -0.75 -12.35
C ARG A 139 6.08 0.64 -12.22
N GLN A 140 6.68 1.66 -12.83
CA GLN A 140 6.12 3.01 -12.85
C GLN A 140 4.76 3.06 -13.57
N ARG A 141 4.62 2.35 -14.69
CA ARG A 141 3.33 2.25 -15.40
C ARG A 141 2.27 1.61 -14.53
N GLU A 142 2.59 0.52 -13.83
CA GLU A 142 1.66 -0.12 -12.89
C GLU A 142 1.29 0.81 -11.72
N ARG A 143 2.24 1.55 -11.14
CA ARG A 143 1.96 2.57 -10.11
C ARG A 143 0.99 3.62 -10.63
N ASN A 144 1.25 4.13 -11.84
CA ASN A 144 0.40 5.13 -12.47
C ASN A 144 -1.00 4.57 -12.76
N GLN A 145 -1.11 3.35 -13.26
CA GLN A 145 -2.39 2.69 -13.50
C GLN A 145 -3.19 2.50 -12.21
N ARG A 146 -2.53 2.05 -11.13
CA ARG A 146 -3.16 1.96 -9.81
C ARG A 146 -3.67 3.32 -9.35
N HIS A 147 -2.81 4.35 -9.41
CA HIS A 147 -3.19 5.71 -9.02
C HIS A 147 -4.36 6.27 -9.83
N GLN A 148 -4.34 6.07 -11.16
CA GLN A 148 -5.42 6.49 -12.05
C GLN A 148 -6.71 5.71 -11.76
N GLY A 149 -6.63 4.41 -11.50
CA GLY A 149 -7.77 3.60 -11.09
C GLY A 149 -8.40 4.07 -9.78
N GLU A 150 -7.58 4.41 -8.78
CA GLU A 150 -8.05 4.97 -7.51
C GLU A 150 -8.70 6.35 -7.67
N LEU A 151 -8.12 7.21 -8.51
CA LEU A 151 -8.71 8.51 -8.85
C LEU A 151 -10.03 8.34 -9.59
N ALA A 152 -10.10 7.47 -10.59
CA ALA A 152 -11.31 7.18 -11.34
C ALA A 152 -12.42 6.65 -10.43
N TRP A 153 -12.08 5.72 -9.53
CA TRP A 153 -13.00 5.23 -8.51
C TRP A 153 -13.51 6.35 -7.59
N ALA A 154 -12.62 7.16 -7.02
CA ALA A 154 -13.01 8.25 -6.13
C ALA A 154 -13.88 9.31 -6.84
N ASN A 155 -13.54 9.66 -8.09
CA ASN A 155 -14.34 10.53 -8.93
C ASN A 155 -15.74 9.97 -9.17
N MET A 156 -15.85 8.66 -9.48
CA MET A 156 -17.13 7.99 -9.67
C MET A 156 -17.99 8.04 -8.41
N ILE A 157 -17.41 7.78 -7.22
CA ILE A 157 -18.14 7.87 -5.96
C ILE A 157 -18.69 9.27 -5.71
N VAL A 158 -17.85 10.30 -5.87
CA VAL A 158 -18.28 11.69 -5.65
C VAL A 158 -19.32 12.12 -6.69
N SER A 159 -19.14 11.73 -7.96
CA SER A 159 -20.12 12.03 -9.03
C SER A 159 -21.49 11.42 -8.72
N ASN A 160 -21.54 10.15 -8.35
CA ASN A 160 -22.78 9.46 -8.01
C ASN A 160 -23.49 10.12 -6.81
N ALA A 161 -22.71 10.57 -5.81
CA ALA A 161 -23.27 11.26 -4.65
C ALA A 161 -23.85 12.64 -5.01
N CYS A 162 -23.16 13.42 -5.86
CA CYS A 162 -23.66 14.69 -6.39
C CYS A 162 -24.94 14.51 -7.23
N GLU A 163 -25.01 13.44 -8.02
CA GLU A 163 -26.20 13.10 -8.80
C GLU A 163 -27.39 12.73 -7.89
N ALA A 164 -27.15 11.94 -6.84
CA ALA A 164 -28.19 11.50 -5.91
C ALA A 164 -28.86 12.68 -5.17
N ILE A 165 -28.08 13.69 -4.80
CA ILE A 165 -28.58 14.91 -4.12
C ILE A 165 -29.01 16.01 -5.09
N GLN A 166 -28.81 15.81 -6.40
CA GLN A 166 -29.07 16.79 -7.47
C GLN A 166 -28.42 18.16 -7.22
N TRP A 167 -27.20 18.16 -6.70
CA TRP A 167 -26.44 19.37 -6.40
C TRP A 167 -24.96 19.15 -6.67
N ALA A 168 -24.37 20.06 -7.43
CA ALA A 168 -22.96 20.03 -7.77
C ALA A 168 -22.24 21.16 -7.02
N PRO A 169 -21.35 20.85 -6.05
CA PRO A 169 -20.55 21.86 -5.38
C PRO A 169 -19.47 22.46 -6.30
N PRO A 170 -18.84 23.58 -5.90
CA PRO A 170 -17.69 24.14 -6.61
C PRO A 170 -16.54 23.13 -6.80
N GLN A 171 -15.76 23.30 -7.88
CA GLN A 171 -14.66 22.40 -8.26
C GLN A 171 -13.60 22.18 -7.17
N GLN A 172 -13.36 23.19 -6.33
CA GLN A 172 -12.45 23.06 -5.19
C GLN A 172 -12.96 22.04 -4.16
N VAL A 173 -14.25 22.08 -3.83
CA VAL A 173 -14.88 21.12 -2.91
C VAL A 173 -14.89 19.72 -3.50
N LEU A 174 -15.21 19.58 -4.80
CA LEU A 174 -15.11 18.30 -5.50
C LEU A 174 -13.70 17.70 -5.40
N SER A 175 -12.67 18.51 -5.63
CA SER A 175 -11.26 18.07 -5.54
C SER A 175 -10.90 17.60 -4.13
N HIS A 176 -11.40 18.27 -3.09
CA HIS A 176 -11.19 17.85 -1.71
C HIS A 176 -11.92 16.54 -1.38
N LEU A 177 -13.18 16.39 -1.80
CA LEU A 177 -13.96 15.17 -1.61
C LEU A 177 -13.33 13.96 -2.30
N VAL A 178 -12.88 14.12 -3.54
CA VAL A 178 -12.19 13.06 -4.29
C VAL A 178 -10.92 12.63 -3.55
N ASN A 179 -10.15 13.57 -3.01
CA ASN A 179 -8.98 13.23 -2.20
C ASN A 179 -9.34 12.54 -0.89
N LEU A 180 -10.40 12.98 -0.20
CA LEU A 180 -10.88 12.34 1.02
C LEU A 180 -11.29 10.88 0.76
N VAL A 181 -12.10 10.63 -0.27
CA VAL A 181 -12.51 9.29 -0.69
C VAL A 181 -11.29 8.45 -1.07
N ARG A 182 -10.38 8.99 -1.88
CA ARG A 182 -9.19 8.27 -2.35
C ARG A 182 -8.25 7.86 -1.22
N ILE A 183 -7.97 8.77 -0.29
CA ILE A 183 -6.98 8.61 0.78
C ILE A 183 -7.56 7.81 1.95
N TYR A 184 -8.76 8.16 2.41
CA TYR A 184 -9.37 7.58 3.61
C TYR A 184 -10.35 6.44 3.31
N LYS A 185 -10.58 6.12 2.03
CA LYS A 185 -11.50 5.07 1.58
C LYS A 185 -12.90 5.24 2.20
N ILE A 186 -13.38 6.49 2.25
CA ILE A 186 -14.68 6.84 2.84
C ILE A 186 -15.80 6.17 2.07
N ASP A 187 -16.80 5.64 2.79
CA ASP A 187 -17.99 5.03 2.19
C ASP A 187 -18.81 6.07 1.39
N PRO A 188 -19.30 5.72 0.19
CA PRO A 188 -20.18 6.57 -0.61
C PRO A 188 -21.37 7.16 0.15
N GLU A 189 -21.95 6.44 1.11
CA GLU A 189 -23.10 6.92 1.89
C GLU A 189 -22.76 8.15 2.74
N TYR A 190 -21.57 8.18 3.36
CA TYR A 190 -21.12 9.33 4.15
C TYR A 190 -20.87 10.56 3.28
N ILE A 191 -20.42 10.37 2.04
CA ILE A 191 -20.23 11.48 1.08
C ILE A 191 -21.57 12.11 0.71
N ALA A 192 -22.61 11.31 0.48
CA ALA A 192 -23.94 11.81 0.20
C ALA A 192 -24.52 12.64 1.36
N VAL A 193 -24.34 12.17 2.61
CA VAL A 193 -24.77 12.90 3.82
C VAL A 193 -24.02 14.22 3.95
N LEU A 194 -22.69 14.20 3.82
CA LEU A 194 -21.86 15.41 3.89
C LEU A 194 -22.27 16.44 2.82
N LEU A 195 -22.49 15.98 1.60
CA LEU A 195 -22.91 16.86 0.51
C LEU A 195 -24.33 17.42 0.73
N ALA A 196 -25.27 16.64 1.29
CA ALA A 196 -26.60 17.12 1.62
C ALA A 196 -26.55 18.24 2.68
N ASP A 197 -25.68 18.09 3.69
CA ASP A 197 -25.47 19.11 4.72
C ASP A 197 -24.86 20.40 4.12
N LEU A 198 -23.84 20.25 3.27
CA LEU A 198 -23.24 21.38 2.53
C LEU A 198 -24.24 22.06 1.59
N ALA A 199 -25.09 21.29 0.90
CA ALA A 199 -26.13 21.84 0.03
C ALA A 199 -27.15 22.64 0.85
N SER A 200 -27.51 22.16 2.04
CA SER A 200 -28.47 22.83 2.93
C SER A 200 -27.94 24.14 3.50
N THR A 201 -26.66 24.19 3.85
CA THR A 201 -25.97 25.41 4.34
C THR A 201 -25.76 26.42 3.22
N SER A 202 -25.49 25.97 1.98
CA SER A 202 -25.38 26.86 0.81
C SER A 202 -26.72 27.51 0.39
N LYS A 203 -27.85 26.89 0.75
CA LYS A 203 -29.20 27.37 0.45
C LYS A 203 -29.76 28.31 1.53
N MET A 204 -29.06 28.53 2.65
CA MET A 204 -29.48 29.56 3.61
C MET A 204 -29.29 30.94 2.98
N PRO A 205 -30.32 31.81 2.95
CA PRO A 205 -30.13 33.21 2.56
C PRO A 205 -29.12 33.85 3.52
N ASP A 206 -28.25 34.73 2.98
CA ASP A 206 -27.29 35.49 3.78
C ASP A 206 -27.99 36.05 5.01
N ARG A 207 -27.49 35.67 6.20
CA ARG A 207 -27.90 36.29 7.45
C ARG A 207 -27.24 37.66 7.50
N ASP A 208 -27.97 38.65 6.99
CA ASP A 208 -27.78 40.07 7.35
C ASP A 208 -27.89 40.27 8.87
#